data_AF-A0A075MYN1-F1
#
_entry.id   AF-A0A075MYN1-F1
#
_cell.length_a   1.000
_cell.length_b   1.000
_cell.length_c   1.000
_cell.angle_alpha   90.00
_cell.angle_beta   90.00
_cell.angle_gamma   90.00
#
_symmetry.space_group_name_H-M   'P 1'
#
loop_
_entity.id
_entity.type
_entity.pdbx_description
1 polymer ?
#
loop_
_entity_poly.entity_id
_entity_poly.type
_entity_poly.pdbx_seq_one_letter_code
_entity_poly.pdbx_strand_id
1 'polypeptide(L)'
;MRDFEVFPEREEGPGAIYIEAADKVTLKKIREMTFVNAKEILGIIYSSKSGNTQLKWRQTRRRTGKVQGNASPNALVNLVEAGVLTQEWVDQYIHAQAPSGDKTTTAAATAATTTEEEGQENTTAPPA
;
A
#
# COMPACT_ATOMS: atom_id res chain seq x y z
N MET A 1 -9.92 -14.05 -28.62
CA MET A 1 -10.95 -14.96 -28.08
C MET A 1 -11.51 -14.33 -26.80
N ARG A 2 -12.65 -13.65 -26.89
CA ARG A 2 -13.48 -13.22 -25.76
C ARG A 2 -14.87 -13.71 -26.12
N ASP A 3 -15.30 -14.78 -25.48
CA ASP A 3 -16.62 -15.34 -25.68
C ASP A 3 -17.60 -14.58 -24.77
N PHE A 4 -18.72 -14.12 -25.32
CA PHE A 4 -19.68 -13.26 -24.60
C PHE A 4 -20.56 -14.07 -23.63
N GLU A 5 -20.53 -15.40 -23.73
CA GLU A 5 -21.29 -16.31 -22.86
C GLU A 5 -20.44 -16.86 -21.70
N VAL A 6 -19.15 -16.51 -21.63
CA VAL A 6 -18.24 -16.99 -20.59
C VAL A 6 -18.06 -15.92 -19.51
N PHE A 7 -18.64 -16.18 -18.35
CA PHE A 7 -18.47 -15.35 -17.16
C PHE A 7 -17.54 -16.03 -16.16
N PRO A 8 -16.65 -15.29 -15.49
CA PRO A 8 -15.88 -15.83 -14.38
C PRO A 8 -16.83 -16.14 -13.21
N GLU A 9 -17.01 -17.42 -12.90
CA GLU A 9 -17.66 -17.88 -11.68
C GLU A 9 -16.60 -18.23 -10.63
N ARG A 10 -16.85 -17.90 -9.36
CA ARG A 10 -15.96 -18.25 -8.24
C ARG A 10 -16.72 -19.17 -7.29
N GLU A 11 -16.10 -20.29 -6.94
CA GLU A 11 -16.63 -21.22 -5.95
C GLU A 11 -16.83 -20.50 -4.60
N GLU A 12 -18.03 -20.63 -4.03
CA GLU A 12 -18.37 -20.01 -2.75
C GLU A 12 -17.83 -20.83 -1.57
N GLY A 13 -16.59 -20.58 -1.17
CA GLY A 13 -16.00 -21.13 0.06
C GLY A 13 -15.96 -20.11 1.21
N PRO A 14 -15.81 -20.54 2.48
CA PRO A 14 -15.46 -19.64 3.57
C PRO A 14 -14.05 -19.07 3.36
N GLY A 15 -13.83 -17.82 3.75
CA GLY A 15 -12.47 -17.29 3.87
C GLY A 15 -11.66 -18.14 4.86
N ALA A 16 -10.37 -18.33 4.61
CA ALA A 16 -9.55 -19.18 5.47
C ALA A 16 -8.83 -18.36 6.55
N ILE A 17 -8.95 -18.81 7.80
CA ILE A 17 -8.10 -18.39 8.93
C ILE A 17 -7.23 -19.59 9.31
N TYR A 18 -5.91 -19.43 9.22
CA TYR A 18 -4.94 -20.45 9.59
C TYR A 18 -4.02 -19.98 10.72
N ILE A 19 -3.80 -20.86 11.69
CA ILE A 19 -2.97 -20.59 12.87
C ILE A 19 -1.76 -21.53 12.86
N GLU A 20 -0.59 -20.91 12.91
CA GLU A 20 0.72 -21.53 13.10
C GLU A 20 1.15 -21.31 14.55
N ALA A 21 1.33 -22.39 15.29
CA ALA A 21 1.62 -22.37 16.72
C ALA A 21 2.53 -23.57 17.08
N ALA A 22 3.32 -23.45 18.14
CA ALA A 22 4.20 -24.52 18.59
C ALA A 22 3.40 -25.71 19.17
N ASP A 23 2.31 -25.42 19.88
CA ASP A 23 1.36 -26.43 20.37
C ASP A 23 -0.06 -26.07 19.88
N LYS A 24 -0.69 -27.03 19.19
CA LYS A 24 -2.02 -26.87 18.58
C LYS A 24 -2.82 -28.16 18.72
N VAL A 25 -3.92 -28.09 19.47
CA VAL A 25 -4.86 -29.20 19.67
C VAL A 25 -6.22 -28.86 19.07
N THR A 26 -6.77 -29.72 18.23
CA THR A 26 -8.12 -29.55 17.71
C THR A 26 -9.14 -29.92 18.77
N LEU A 27 -10.07 -29.02 19.07
CA LEU A 27 -11.13 -29.24 20.06
C LEU A 27 -12.36 -29.84 19.41
N LYS A 28 -12.85 -29.18 18.35
CA LYS A 28 -14.04 -29.61 17.60
C LYS A 28 -14.09 -28.96 16.23
N LYS A 29 -14.86 -29.57 15.33
CA LYS A 29 -15.20 -29.02 14.03
C LYS A 29 -16.71 -28.80 13.95
N ILE A 30 -17.13 -27.60 13.56
CA ILE A 30 -18.53 -27.26 13.32
C ILE A 30 -18.62 -26.65 11.93
N ARG A 31 -19.33 -27.33 11.02
CA ARG A 31 -19.38 -27.00 9.59
C ARG A 31 -17.96 -26.86 9.02
N GLU A 32 -17.63 -25.72 8.42
CA GLU A 32 -16.33 -25.43 7.82
C GLU A 32 -15.32 -24.82 8.83
N MET A 33 -15.72 -24.59 10.08
CA MET A 33 -14.87 -23.98 11.09
C MET A 33 -14.27 -25.02 12.05
N THR A 34 -12.94 -24.99 12.19
CA THR A 34 -12.20 -25.85 13.13
C THR A 34 -11.75 -25.02 14.32
N PHE A 35 -12.22 -25.39 15.50
CA PHE A 35 -11.84 -24.74 16.76
C PHE A 35 -10.61 -25.45 17.32
N VAL A 36 -9.54 -24.69 17.53
CA VAL A 36 -8.27 -25.19 18.05
C VAL A 36 -7.90 -24.47 19.34
N ASN A 37 -7.31 -25.20 20.28
CA ASN A 37 -6.55 -24.63 21.39
C ASN A 37 -5.10 -24.51 20.93
N ALA A 38 -4.60 -23.28 20.83
CA ALA A 38 -3.25 -22.98 20.35
C ALA A 38 -2.44 -22.24 21.43
N LYS A 39 -1.23 -22.70 21.70
CA LYS A 39 -0.25 -22.04 22.58
C LYS A 39 0.99 -21.68 21.79
N GLU A 40 1.60 -20.55 22.16
CA GLU A 40 2.80 -20.02 21.49
C GLU A 40 2.58 -19.83 19.98
N ILE A 41 1.64 -18.93 19.64
CA ILE A 41 1.29 -18.63 18.26
C ILE A 41 2.45 -17.90 17.56
N LEU A 42 2.93 -18.48 16.48
CA LEU A 42 4.01 -17.96 15.64
C LEU A 42 3.47 -17.13 14.48
N GLY A 43 2.29 -17.48 13.95
CA GLY A 43 1.70 -16.82 12.81
C GLY A 43 0.20 -17.03 12.67
N ILE A 44 -0.47 -16.02 12.11
CA ILE A 44 -1.88 -16.06 11.75
C ILE A 44 -2.00 -15.61 10.30
N ILE A 45 -2.69 -16.39 9.48
CA ILE A 45 -2.94 -16.07 8.07
C ILE A 45 -4.43 -15.97 7.88
N TYR A 46 -4.88 -14.84 7.34
CA TYR A 46 -6.27 -14.58 7.00
C TYR A 46 -6.40 -14.32 5.50
N SER A 47 -7.41 -14.94 4.89
CA SER A 47 -7.83 -14.67 3.53
C SER A 47 -9.34 -14.48 3.51
N SER A 48 -9.81 -13.38 2.93
CA SER A 48 -11.25 -13.16 2.75
C SER A 48 -11.79 -14.10 1.67
N LYS A 49 -13.08 -14.45 1.77
CA LYS A 49 -13.81 -15.18 0.70
C LYS A 49 -13.64 -14.51 -0.67
N SER A 50 -13.62 -13.17 -0.70
CA SER A 50 -13.45 -12.39 -1.93
C SER A 50 -12.03 -12.42 -2.51
N GLY A 51 -11.02 -12.85 -1.74
CA GLY A 51 -9.60 -12.77 -2.12
C GLY A 51 -9.00 -11.36 -2.05
N ASN A 52 -9.81 -10.31 -1.90
CA ASN A 52 -9.37 -8.92 -1.84
C ASN A 52 -8.66 -8.57 -0.53
N THR A 53 -8.59 -9.49 0.42
CA THR A 53 -7.86 -9.31 1.67
C THR A 53 -7.07 -10.57 1.98
N GLN A 54 -5.77 -10.39 2.12
CA GLN A 54 -4.81 -11.41 2.47
C GLN A 54 -3.87 -10.80 3.51
N LEU A 55 -4.05 -11.20 4.76
CA LEU A 55 -3.27 -10.66 5.88
C LEU A 55 -2.47 -11.80 6.52
N LYS A 56 -1.23 -11.51 6.85
CA LYS A 56 -0.33 -12.40 7.56
C LYS A 56 0.22 -11.65 8.76
N TRP A 57 -0.15 -12.11 9.94
CA TRP A 57 0.51 -11.71 11.18
C TRP A 57 1.63 -12.69 11.51
N ARG A 58 2.79 -12.15 11.90
CA ARG A 58 3.92 -12.94 12.41
C ARG A 58 4.38 -12.38 13.74
N GLN A 59 4.63 -13.28 14.68
CA GLN A 59 5.18 -12.94 15.99
C GLN A 59 6.57 -12.32 15.81
N THR A 60 6.82 -11.24 16.54
CA THR A 60 8.15 -10.62 16.61
C THR A 60 8.75 -10.82 18.00
N ARG A 61 7.98 -10.56 19.07
CA ARG A 61 8.42 -10.76 20.46
C ARG A 61 7.25 -11.10 21.36
N ARG A 62 7.33 -12.20 22.10
CA ARG A 62 6.29 -12.63 23.08
C ARG A 62 4.88 -12.63 22.47
N ARG A 63 4.07 -11.61 22.75
CA ARG A 63 2.68 -11.48 22.24
C ARG A 63 2.53 -10.41 21.17
N THR A 64 3.61 -9.70 20.82
CA THR A 64 3.61 -8.69 19.76
C THR A 64 4.07 -9.30 18.45
N GLY A 65 3.59 -8.72 17.36
CA GLY A 65 3.92 -9.15 16.02
C GLY A 65 3.59 -8.08 15.00
N LYS A 66 3.84 -8.37 13.74
CA LYS A 66 3.59 -7.47 12.61
C LYS A 66 2.57 -8.09 11.68
N VAL A 67 1.59 -7.29 11.25
CA VAL A 67 0.66 -7.63 10.17
C VAL A 67 1.23 -7.12 8.86
N GLN A 68 1.17 -7.94 7.82
CA GLN A 68 1.55 -7.61 6.45
C GLN A 68 0.54 -8.20 5.47
N GLY A 69 0.41 -7.59 4.30
CA GLY A 69 -0.38 -8.12 3.19
C GLY A 69 -1.30 -7.07 2.57
N ASN A 70 -2.30 -7.56 1.83
CA ASN A 70 -3.26 -6.73 1.11
C ASN A 70 -4.54 -6.62 1.92
N ALA A 71 -5.03 -5.40 2.13
CA ALA A 71 -6.30 -5.14 2.78
C ALA A 71 -7.27 -4.51 1.79
N SER A 72 -8.51 -5.00 1.76
CA SER A 72 -9.60 -4.29 1.10
C SER A 72 -10.00 -3.07 1.93
N PRO A 73 -10.70 -2.08 1.36
CA PRO A 73 -11.18 -0.92 2.12
C PRO A 73 -11.98 -1.32 3.37
N ASN A 74 -12.85 -2.32 3.27
CA ASN A 74 -13.61 -2.84 4.42
C ASN A 74 -12.71 -3.46 5.49
N ALA A 75 -11.62 -4.11 5.08
CA ALA A 75 -10.66 -4.67 6.03
C ALA A 75 -9.87 -3.57 6.76
N LEU A 76 -9.57 -2.45 6.11
CA LEU A 76 -8.89 -1.32 6.76
C LEU A 76 -9.73 -0.75 7.92
N VAL A 77 -11.04 -0.60 7.72
CA VAL A 77 -11.97 -0.17 8.78
C VAL A 77 -11.89 -1.11 9.98
N ASN A 78 -12.02 -2.42 9.74
CA ASN A 78 -11.93 -3.43 10.81
C ASN A 78 -10.58 -3.42 11.53
N LEU A 79 -9.48 -3.15 10.82
CA LEU A 79 -8.14 -3.08 11.41
C LEU A 79 -7.97 -1.84 12.30
N VAL A 80 -8.62 -0.73 11.95
CA VAL A 80 -8.65 0.48 12.79
C VAL A 80 -9.50 0.25 14.03
N GLU A 81 -10.72 -0.30 13.87
CA GLU A 81 -11.60 -0.63 14.99
C GLU A 81 -10.98 -1.62 15.97
N ALA A 82 -10.21 -2.59 15.46
CA ALA A 82 -9.47 -3.55 16.28
C ALA A 82 -8.19 -2.97 16.91
N GLY A 83 -7.83 -1.71 16.62
CA GLY A 83 -6.63 -1.05 17.13
C GLY A 83 -5.32 -1.59 16.54
N VAL A 84 -5.39 -2.33 15.43
CA VAL A 84 -4.21 -2.84 14.71
C VAL A 84 -3.55 -1.70 13.90
N LEU A 85 -4.37 -0.81 13.35
CA LEU A 85 -3.95 0.41 12.66
C LEU A 85 -4.52 1.64 13.36
N THR A 86 -3.87 2.79 13.19
CA THR A 86 -4.43 4.08 13.62
C THR A 86 -5.15 4.73 12.44
N GLN A 87 -6.13 5.59 12.74
CA GLN A 87 -6.86 6.31 11.71
C GLN A 87 -5.94 7.22 10.90
N GLU A 88 -5.01 7.91 11.58
CA GLU A 88 -4.06 8.83 10.94
C GLU A 88 -3.15 8.12 9.94
N TRP A 89 -2.76 6.88 10.23
CA TRP A 89 -1.96 6.07 9.33
C TRP A 89 -2.73 5.73 8.05
N VAL A 90 -4.01 5.34 8.17
CA VAL A 90 -4.87 5.01 7.03
C VAL A 90 -5.13 6.26 6.18
N ASP A 91 -5.41 7.40 6.81
CA ASP A 91 -5.64 8.65 6.10
C ASP A 91 -4.40 9.05 5.29
N GLN A 92 -3.20 9.01 5.88
CA GLN A 92 -1.96 9.29 5.17
C GLN A 92 -1.73 8.31 4.01
N TYR A 93 -2.02 7.02 4.21
CA TYR A 93 -1.88 6.01 3.17
C TYR A 93 -2.79 6.28 1.97
N ILE A 94 -4.05 6.67 2.20
CA ILE A 94 -5.00 7.00 1.14
C ILE A 94 -4.57 8.27 0.39
N HIS A 95 -4.13 9.31 1.10
CA HIS A 95 -3.66 10.54 0.47
C HIS A 95 -2.39 10.33 -0.36
N ALA A 96 -1.51 9.42 0.04
CA ALA A 96 -0.31 9.06 -0.72
C ALA A 96 -0.61 8.21 -1.97
N GLN A 97 -1.76 7.52 -2.01
CA GLN A 97 -2.18 6.67 -3.13
C GLN A 97 -3.05 7.40 -4.17
N ALA A 98 -3.52 8.62 -3.87
CA ALA A 98 -4.22 9.45 -4.85
C ALA A 98 -3.26 9.77 -6.01
N PRO A 99 -3.66 9.58 -7.28
CA PRO A 99 -2.79 9.86 -8.40
C PRO A 99 -2.43 11.34 -8.37
N SER A 100 -1.14 11.63 -8.17
CA SER A 100 -0.55 12.91 -8.56
C SER A 100 -0.85 13.09 -10.04
N GLY A 101 -1.87 13.90 -10.35
CA GLY A 101 -2.18 14.32 -11.70
C GLY A 101 -0.92 14.87 -12.36
N ASP A 102 -0.64 14.32 -13.54
CA ASP A 102 0.40 14.71 -14.46
C ASP A 102 0.63 16.23 -14.48
N LYS A 103 1.84 16.67 -14.10
CA LYS A 103 2.35 18.00 -14.41
C LYS A 103 3.55 17.86 -15.33
N THR A 104 3.28 17.43 -16.56
CA THR A 104 4.17 17.64 -17.70
C THR A 104 3.59 18.73 -18.61
N THR A 105 4.44 19.71 -18.95
CA THR A 105 4.23 20.85 -19.89
C THR A 105 3.60 22.09 -19.22
N THR A 106 4.23 23.25 -19.13
CA THR A 106 4.89 24.00 -20.22
C THR A 106 6.10 24.80 -19.70
N ALA A 107 7.30 24.49 -20.20
CA ALA A 107 8.39 25.45 -20.30
C ALA A 107 8.99 25.30 -21.70
N ALA A 108 8.26 25.81 -22.69
CA ALA A 108 8.77 26.02 -24.04
C ALA A 108 9.17 27.48 -24.18
N ALA A 109 10.46 27.65 -24.42
CA ALA A 109 11.21 28.80 -24.90
C ALA A 109 10.44 30.00 -25.47
N THR A 110 10.86 31.19 -25.02
CA THR A 110 11.12 32.34 -25.90
C THR A 110 12.48 32.92 -25.54
N ALA A 111 13.52 32.38 -26.19
CA ALA A 111 14.81 33.04 -26.37
C ALA A 111 14.99 33.22 -27.88
N ALA A 112 15.03 34.49 -28.32
CA ALA A 112 15.51 35.00 -29.61
C ALA A 112 15.09 36.49 -29.68
N THR A 113 15.88 37.50 -30.04
CA THR A 113 17.17 37.52 -30.77
C THR A 113 17.57 39.00 -30.97
N THR A 114 18.89 39.31 -30.84
CA THR A 114 19.68 40.27 -31.68
C THR A 114 19.52 41.80 -31.46
N THR A 115 20.54 42.68 -31.48
CA THR A 115 21.99 42.60 -31.82
C THR A 115 22.63 44.03 -31.74
N GLU A 116 23.98 44.09 -31.66
CA GLU A 116 24.92 45.21 -31.98
C GLU A 116 24.87 46.47 -31.07
N GLU A 117 25.96 47.18 -30.74
CA GLU A 117 27.13 47.57 -31.54
C GLU A 117 28.33 48.02 -30.65
N GLU A 118 29.48 48.19 -31.29
CA GLU A 118 30.86 48.32 -30.81
C GLU A 118 31.24 49.68 -30.16
N GLY A 119 32.35 49.69 -29.40
CA GLY A 119 33.50 50.54 -29.76
C GLY A 119 33.68 51.93 -29.14
N GLN A 120 34.84 52.07 -28.47
CA GLN A 120 35.78 53.20 -28.47
C GLN A 120 35.80 54.29 -27.37
N GLU A 121 36.99 54.35 -26.77
CA GLU A 121 37.82 55.52 -26.41
C GLU A 121 37.48 56.38 -25.19
N ASN A 122 38.33 56.27 -24.16
CA ASN A 122 38.87 57.48 -23.56
C ASN A 122 40.34 57.32 -23.15
N THR A 123 41.07 58.38 -23.44
CA THR A 123 42.51 58.47 -23.67
C THR A 123 43.27 58.83 -22.40
N THR A 124 44.49 58.32 -22.27
CA THR A 124 45.47 58.71 -21.25
C THR A 124 46.17 60.03 -21.63
N ALA A 125 46.36 60.96 -20.68
CA ALA A 125 47.55 61.82 -20.59
C ALA A 125 47.58 62.63 -19.25
N PRO A 126 48.77 63.05 -18.77
CA PRO A 126 49.13 63.03 -17.35
C PRO A 126 49.42 64.46 -16.79
N PRO A 127 50.10 64.63 -15.63
CA PRO A 127 49.88 65.73 -14.68
C PRO A 127 50.64 67.03 -15.00
N ALA A 128 50.21 68.11 -14.34
CA ALA A 128 50.95 69.33 -14.08
C ALA A 128 50.77 69.75 -12.62
#